data_AF-A0A399QMX5-F1
#
_entry.id   AF-A0A399QMX5-F1
#
_cell.length_a   1.000
_cell.length_b   1.000
_cell.length_c   1.000
_cell.angle_alpha   90.00
_cell.angle_beta   90.00
_cell.angle_gamma   90.00
#
_symmetry.space_group_name_H-M   'P 1'
#
loop_
_entity.id
_entity.type
_entity.pdbx_description
1 polymer ?
#
loop_
_entity_poly.entity_id
_entity_poly.type
_entity_poly.pdbx_seq_one_letter_code
_entity_poly.pdbx_strand_id
1 'polypeptide(L)'
;MKDLNAQRFIQTVTLVSNIRAQIEQWSIEAKGELLTPEFRTFMANQFKDLSAATGFVGAELAHMAAERYRNELDNNSSVLSVDDMRVAIKDVETRLTDEVGLMGFMVLDRAQYGLLQPAAKLVDWDIERIFPDAARELSEASKCLALQRSTAAVFHAMRMLEVGIQKFSELLNIPDPVKPAERNWAIILSRIKGEIDTKYPQKDRLPSSKGAAFAEIYASLDAI
;
A
#
# COMPACT_ATOMS: atom_id res chain seq x y z
N MET A 1 -7.19 -0.84 -0.98
CA MET A 1 -6.43 0.26 -1.60
C MET A 1 -5.54 -0.39 -2.66
N LYS A 2 -5.75 -0.09 -3.95
CA LYS A 2 -4.82 -0.55 -4.98
C LYS A 2 -3.60 0.38 -4.92
N ASP A 3 -2.41 -0.19 -4.74
CA ASP A 3 -1.17 0.57 -4.87
C ASP A 3 -0.86 0.67 -6.36
N LEU A 4 -1.18 1.84 -6.94
CA LEU A 4 -0.87 2.08 -8.33
C LEU A 4 0.61 2.40 -8.42
N ASN A 5 1.37 1.47 -9.02
CA ASN A 5 2.76 1.72 -9.34
C ASN A 5 2.83 2.91 -10.34
N ALA A 6 3.20 4.09 -9.85
CA ALA A 6 3.25 5.32 -10.64
C ALA A 6 4.14 5.19 -11.88
N GLN A 7 5.24 4.42 -11.80
CA GLN A 7 6.10 4.14 -12.94
C GLN A 7 5.32 3.38 -14.04
N ARG A 8 4.51 2.40 -13.67
CA ARG A 8 3.67 1.64 -14.61
C ARG A 8 2.59 2.52 -15.23
N PHE A 9 1.96 3.39 -14.44
CA PHE A 9 1.00 4.35 -14.96
C PHE A 9 1.62 5.27 -16.02
N ILE A 10 2.79 5.86 -15.73
CA ILE A 10 3.53 6.70 -16.67
C ILE A 10 3.91 5.92 -17.93
N GLN A 11 4.34 4.66 -17.78
CA GLN A 11 4.66 3.78 -18.91
C GLN A 11 3.43 3.55 -19.80
N THR A 12 2.24 3.32 -19.23
CA THR A 12 1.00 3.15 -19.99
C THR A 12 0.66 4.40 -20.80
N VAL A 13 0.72 5.59 -20.19
CA VAL A 13 0.46 6.87 -20.89
C VAL A 13 1.50 7.12 -22.00
N THR A 14 2.76 6.80 -21.72
CA THR A 14 3.85 6.92 -22.70
C THR A 14 3.63 5.98 -23.89
N LEU A 15 3.16 4.75 -23.64
CA LEU A 15 2.86 3.78 -24.69
C LEU A 15 1.74 4.27 -25.62
N VAL A 16 0.65 4.83 -25.08
CA VAL A 16 -0.42 5.46 -25.88
C VAL A 16 0.16 6.56 -26.79
N SER A 17 0.99 7.44 -26.21
CA SER A 17 1.61 8.55 -26.95
C SER A 17 2.55 8.05 -28.06
N ASN A 18 3.36 7.02 -27.79
CA ASN A 18 4.27 6.43 -28.76
C ASN A 18 3.52 5.80 -29.94
N ILE A 19 2.46 5.03 -29.66
CA ILE A 19 1.64 4.39 -30.69
C ILE A 19 0.98 5.45 -31.56
N ARG A 20 0.42 6.50 -30.95
CA ARG A 20 -0.17 7.63 -31.68
C ARG A 20 0.86 8.32 -32.59
N ALA A 21 2.07 8.59 -32.08
CA ALA A 21 3.13 9.21 -32.88
C ALA A 21 3.54 8.33 -34.08
N GLN A 22 3.61 7.01 -33.90
CA GLN A 22 3.92 6.07 -34.97
C GLN A 22 2.82 6.03 -36.05
N ILE A 23 1.54 6.06 -35.65
CA ILE A 23 0.41 6.14 -36.59
C ILE A 23 0.46 7.45 -37.38
N GLU A 24 0.73 8.58 -36.71
CA GLU A 24 0.82 9.89 -37.38
C GLU A 24 1.99 9.97 -38.36
N GLN A 25 3.16 9.45 -37.98
CA GLN A 25 4.31 9.38 -38.88
C GLN A 25 3.98 8.57 -40.14
N TRP A 26 3.36 7.40 -39.98
CA TRP A 26 2.98 6.55 -41.11
C TRP A 26 1.89 7.20 -41.99
N SER A 27 0.95 7.92 -41.37
CA SER A 27 -0.13 8.55 -42.13
C SER A 27 0.32 9.71 -43.02
N ILE A 28 1.40 10.40 -42.64
CA ILE A 28 2.01 11.43 -43.50
C ILE A 28 2.52 10.79 -44.81
N GLU A 29 3.02 9.55 -44.73
CA GLU A 29 3.57 8.82 -45.86
C GLU A 29 2.48 8.09 -46.69
N ALA A 30 1.39 7.66 -46.06
CA ALA A 30 0.43 6.71 -46.64
C ALA A 30 -1.05 7.10 -46.37
N LYS A 31 -1.43 8.35 -46.69
CA LYS A 31 -2.74 8.92 -46.30
C LYS A 31 -3.92 8.18 -46.94
N GLY A 32 -4.71 7.49 -46.11
CA GLY A 32 -5.88 6.72 -46.55
C GLY A 32 -5.55 5.35 -47.15
N GLU A 33 -4.28 4.94 -47.09
CA GLU A 33 -3.87 3.63 -47.58
C GLU A 33 -4.24 2.52 -46.60
N LEU A 34 -4.41 1.33 -47.16
CA LEU A 34 -4.58 0.11 -46.39
C LEU A 34 -3.30 -0.22 -45.62
N LEU A 35 -3.43 -0.82 -44.44
CA LEU A 35 -2.28 -1.25 -43.67
C LEU A 35 -1.46 -2.29 -44.45
N THR A 36 -0.15 -2.07 -44.57
CA THR A 36 0.75 -3.11 -45.05
C THR A 36 0.79 -4.28 -44.07
N PRO A 37 1.08 -5.52 -44.50
CA PRO A 37 1.20 -6.66 -43.60
C PRO A 37 2.19 -6.41 -42.46
N GLU A 38 3.33 -5.77 -42.76
CA GLU A 38 4.37 -5.44 -41.78
C GLU A 38 3.85 -4.46 -40.74
N PHE A 39 3.18 -3.39 -41.17
CA PHE A 39 2.63 -2.39 -40.26
C PHE A 39 1.46 -2.95 -39.44
N ARG A 40 0.61 -3.80 -40.02
CA ARG A 40 -0.43 -4.54 -39.30
C ARG A 40 0.16 -5.39 -38.17
N THR A 41 1.16 -6.22 -38.45
CA THR A 41 1.81 -7.05 -37.42
C THR A 41 2.47 -6.20 -36.34
N PHE A 42 3.11 -5.10 -36.74
CA PHE A 42 3.68 -4.14 -35.79
C PHE A 42 2.60 -3.57 -34.85
N MET A 43 1.49 -3.07 -35.41
CA MET A 43 0.37 -2.51 -34.64
C MET A 43 -0.30 -3.56 -33.75
N ALA A 44 -0.45 -4.80 -34.20
CA ALA A 44 -1.01 -5.88 -33.39
C ALA A 44 -0.20 -6.10 -32.11
N ASN A 45 1.13 -6.09 -32.22
CA ASN A 45 2.03 -6.17 -31.07
C ASN A 45 1.92 -4.95 -30.16
N GLN A 46 1.83 -3.74 -30.73
CA GLN A 46 1.65 -2.52 -29.94
C GLN A 46 0.33 -2.54 -29.14
N PHE A 47 -0.79 -2.95 -29.76
CA PHE A 47 -2.09 -3.06 -29.10
C PHE A 47 -2.15 -4.18 -28.06
N LYS A 48 -1.36 -5.25 -28.24
CA LYS A 48 -1.15 -6.28 -27.21
C LYS A 48 -0.48 -5.71 -25.97
N ASP A 49 0.62 -4.98 -26.15
CA ASP A 49 1.33 -4.35 -25.04
C ASP A 49 0.45 -3.29 -24.37
N LEU A 50 -0.30 -2.52 -25.17
CA LEU A 50 -1.24 -1.52 -24.67
C LEU A 50 -2.36 -2.14 -23.84
N SER A 51 -2.98 -3.22 -24.33
CA SER A 51 -4.01 -3.96 -23.60
C SER A 51 -3.49 -4.47 -22.25
N ALA A 52 -2.28 -5.05 -22.22
CA ALA A 52 -1.65 -5.48 -20.97
C ALA A 52 -1.39 -4.29 -20.02
N ALA A 53 -0.92 -3.16 -20.55
CA ALA A 53 -0.59 -1.96 -19.77
C ALA A 53 -1.84 -1.27 -19.19
N THR A 54 -2.95 -1.17 -19.95
CA THR A 54 -4.22 -0.61 -19.49
C THR A 54 -4.90 -1.52 -18.46
N GLY A 55 -4.82 -2.85 -18.65
CA GLY A 55 -5.32 -3.81 -17.67
C GLY A 55 -4.56 -3.73 -16.34
N PHE A 56 -3.24 -3.56 -16.39
CA PHE A 56 -2.42 -3.40 -15.19
C PHE A 56 -2.81 -2.17 -14.35
N VAL A 57 -3.09 -1.03 -14.99
CA VAL A 57 -3.51 0.20 -14.29
C VAL A 57 -4.98 0.17 -13.86
N GLY A 58 -5.72 -0.89 -14.21
CA GLY A 58 -7.14 -1.06 -13.87
C GLY A 58 -8.08 -0.19 -14.71
N ALA A 59 -7.67 0.19 -15.92
CA ALA A 59 -8.52 0.85 -16.91
C ALA A 59 -9.15 -0.23 -17.81
N GLU A 60 -10.25 -0.81 -17.34
CA GLU A 60 -10.89 -1.99 -17.92
C GLU A 60 -11.52 -1.68 -19.29
N LEU A 61 -12.15 -0.52 -19.45
CA LEU A 61 -12.75 -0.11 -20.73
C LEU A 61 -11.67 0.15 -21.78
N ALA A 62 -10.57 0.79 -21.38
CA ALA A 62 -9.40 0.98 -22.25
C ALA A 62 -8.76 -0.36 -22.63
N HIS A 63 -8.62 -1.28 -21.67
CA HIS A 63 -8.14 -2.64 -21.89
C HIS A 63 -8.99 -3.41 -22.90
N MET A 64 -10.31 -3.42 -22.71
CA MET A 64 -11.25 -4.07 -23.64
C MET A 64 -11.21 -3.45 -25.04
N ALA A 65 -11.04 -2.14 -25.15
CA ALA A 65 -10.90 -1.48 -26.45
C ALA A 65 -9.59 -1.88 -27.14
N ALA A 66 -8.45 -1.84 -26.42
CA ALA A 66 -7.16 -2.24 -26.97
C ALA A 66 -7.14 -3.71 -27.40
N GLU A 67 -7.75 -4.61 -26.62
CA GLU A 67 -7.88 -6.03 -26.97
C GLU A 67 -8.74 -6.24 -28.21
N ARG A 68 -9.85 -5.51 -28.34
CA ARG A 68 -10.74 -5.58 -29.51
C ARG A 68 -9.98 -5.25 -30.79
N TYR A 69 -9.23 -4.15 -30.80
CA TYR A 69 -8.45 -3.72 -31.96
C TYR A 69 -7.27 -4.66 -32.24
N ARG A 70 -6.64 -5.23 -31.21
CA ARG A 70 -5.65 -6.30 -31.39
C ARG A 70 -6.27 -7.49 -32.14
N ASN A 71 -7.42 -7.98 -31.70
CA ASN A 71 -8.09 -9.11 -32.34
C ASN A 71 -8.50 -8.82 -33.79
N GLU A 72 -8.88 -7.56 -34.08
CA GLU A 72 -9.18 -7.12 -35.44
C GLU A 72 -7.94 -7.06 -36.34
N LEU A 73 -6.79 -6.64 -35.79
CA LEU A 73 -5.47 -6.66 -36.44
C LEU A 73 -4.92 -8.08 -36.64
N ASP A 74 -5.29 -9.04 -35.78
CA ASP A 74 -4.94 -10.46 -35.94
C ASP A 74 -5.85 -11.17 -36.96
N ASN A 75 -7.03 -10.61 -37.26
CA ASN A 75 -7.95 -11.16 -38.25
C ASN A 75 -7.56 -10.75 -39.67
N ASN A 76 -6.92 -11.64 -40.43
CA ASN A 76 -6.46 -11.39 -41.80
C ASN A 76 -7.58 -11.07 -42.82
N SER A 77 -8.85 -11.30 -42.46
CA SER A 77 -9.99 -10.97 -43.33
C SER A 77 -10.48 -9.52 -43.19
N SER A 78 -10.03 -8.78 -42.16
CA SER A 78 -10.40 -7.38 -41.98
C SER A 78 -9.59 -6.48 -42.92
N VAL A 79 -10.26 -5.52 -43.55
CA VAL A 79 -9.60 -4.48 -44.36
C VAL A 79 -9.51 -3.25 -43.48
N LEU A 80 -8.29 -2.87 -43.08
CA LEU A 80 -8.03 -1.76 -42.18
C LEU A 80 -7.13 -0.74 -42.88
N SER A 81 -7.44 0.53 -42.65
CA SER A 81 -6.66 1.69 -43.09
C SER A 81 -5.87 2.29 -41.93
N VAL A 82 -4.96 3.21 -42.26
CA VAL A 82 -4.26 4.01 -41.25
C VAL A 82 -5.23 4.89 -40.43
N ASP A 83 -6.31 5.36 -41.03
CA ASP A 83 -7.33 6.15 -40.35
C ASP A 83 -8.12 5.32 -39.32
N ASP A 84 -8.35 4.03 -39.60
CA ASP A 84 -8.95 3.11 -38.61
C ASP A 84 -8.05 2.98 -37.38
N MET A 85 -6.72 2.97 -37.56
CA MET A 85 -5.76 2.94 -36.44
C MET A 85 -5.78 4.24 -35.63
N ARG A 86 -5.96 5.40 -36.27
CA ARG A 86 -6.15 6.68 -35.57
C ARG A 86 -7.40 6.67 -34.70
N VAL A 87 -8.51 6.17 -35.25
CA VAL A 87 -9.78 6.04 -34.50
C VAL A 87 -9.58 5.07 -33.33
N ALA A 88 -8.92 3.95 -33.57
CA ALA A 88 -8.65 2.94 -32.55
C ALA A 88 -7.84 3.47 -31.37
N ILE A 89 -6.69 4.11 -31.63
CA ILE A 89 -5.86 4.64 -30.53
C ILE A 89 -6.57 5.77 -29.78
N LYS A 90 -7.38 6.57 -30.47
CA LYS A 90 -8.18 7.63 -29.84
C LYS A 90 -9.28 7.08 -28.95
N ASP A 91 -9.94 5.98 -29.34
CA ASP A 91 -10.94 5.31 -28.48
C ASP A 91 -10.28 4.79 -27.19
N VAL A 92 -9.11 4.15 -27.30
CA VAL A 92 -8.35 3.71 -26.11
C VAL A 92 -7.91 4.88 -25.24
N GLU A 93 -7.36 5.95 -25.83
CA GLU A 93 -6.93 7.16 -25.11
C GLU A 93 -8.10 7.84 -24.38
N THR A 94 -9.25 7.96 -25.04
CA THR A 94 -10.46 8.57 -24.46
C THR A 94 -10.96 7.75 -23.27
N ARG A 95 -11.10 6.43 -23.44
CA ARG A 95 -11.53 5.53 -22.37
C ARG A 95 -10.58 5.53 -21.19
N LEU A 96 -9.27 5.49 -21.46
CA LEU A 96 -8.25 5.58 -20.42
C LEU A 96 -8.39 6.90 -19.65
N THR A 97 -8.57 8.01 -20.37
CA THR A 97 -8.77 9.34 -19.77
C THR A 97 -10.03 9.40 -18.91
N ASP A 98 -11.14 8.87 -19.39
CA ASP A 98 -12.41 8.82 -18.67
C ASP A 98 -12.28 7.98 -17.39
N GLU A 99 -11.71 6.77 -17.50
CA GLU A 99 -11.55 5.87 -16.35
C GLU A 99 -10.59 6.45 -15.32
N VAL A 100 -9.44 7.00 -15.75
CA VAL A 100 -8.48 7.67 -14.88
C VAL A 100 -9.08 8.92 -14.25
N GLY A 101 -9.91 9.67 -14.98
CA GLY A 101 -10.61 10.85 -14.48
C GLY A 101 -11.61 10.56 -13.37
N LEU A 102 -12.08 9.32 -13.26
CA LEU A 102 -12.93 8.86 -12.16
C LEU A 102 -12.13 8.39 -10.93
N MET A 103 -10.80 8.31 -11.01
CA MET A 103 -9.95 7.85 -9.92
C MET A 103 -9.47 9.01 -9.04
N GLY A 104 -9.51 8.80 -7.73
CA GLY A 104 -8.83 9.67 -6.77
C GLY A 104 -7.37 9.26 -6.61
N PHE A 105 -6.45 10.20 -6.84
CA PHE A 105 -5.02 9.99 -6.62
C PHE A 105 -4.58 10.57 -5.29
N MET A 106 -3.72 9.83 -4.60
CA MET A 106 -3.04 10.30 -3.41
C MET A 106 -1.54 10.15 -3.63
N VAL A 107 -0.85 11.27 -3.56
CA VAL A 107 0.60 11.33 -3.74
C VAL A 107 1.23 11.43 -2.36
N LEU A 108 2.15 10.52 -2.07
CA LEU A 108 2.90 10.49 -0.83
C LEU A 108 4.32 10.97 -1.09
N ASP A 109 4.84 11.79 -0.18
CA ASP A 109 6.27 12.11 -0.18
C ASP A 109 7.10 10.90 0.29
N ARG A 110 8.44 11.01 0.18
CA ARG A 110 9.35 9.93 0.54
C ARG A 110 9.25 9.51 2.02
N ALA A 111 9.02 10.47 2.91
CA ALA A 111 8.89 10.19 4.34
C ALA A 111 7.57 9.48 4.65
N GLN A 112 6.47 9.94 4.05
CA GLN A 112 5.15 9.31 4.15
C GLN A 112 5.16 7.89 3.58
N TYR A 113 5.78 7.67 2.42
CA TYR A 113 5.92 6.32 1.85
C TYR A 113 6.78 5.41 2.74
N GLY A 114 7.79 5.96 3.42
CA GLY A 114 8.57 5.24 4.42
C GLY A 114 7.73 4.70 5.59
N LEU A 115 6.60 5.35 5.91
CA LEU A 115 5.68 4.90 6.95
C LEU A 115 4.72 3.81 6.49
N LEU A 116 4.63 3.51 5.19
CA LEU A 116 3.82 2.40 4.66
C LEU A 116 4.55 1.06 4.64
N GLN A 117 5.81 1.02 5.10
CA GLN A 117 6.60 -0.21 5.15
C GLN A 117 6.02 -1.22 6.15
N PRO A 118 6.32 -2.53 5.99
CA PRO A 118 5.98 -3.53 7.00
C PRO A 118 6.55 -3.19 8.38
N ALA A 119 5.91 -3.65 9.45
CA ALA A 119 6.30 -3.33 10.82
C ALA A 119 7.76 -3.68 11.12
N ALA A 120 8.26 -4.81 10.62
CA ALA A 120 9.67 -5.22 10.75
C ALA A 120 10.69 -4.27 10.10
N LYS A 121 10.25 -3.31 9.27
CA LYS A 121 11.11 -2.27 8.67
C LYS A 121 10.97 -0.92 9.36
N LEU A 122 9.98 -0.75 10.24
CA LEU A 122 9.73 0.47 10.99
C LEU A 122 10.52 0.52 12.31
N VAL A 123 11.00 -0.63 12.79
CA VAL A 123 11.85 -0.79 13.97
C VAL A 123 13.06 -1.66 13.65
N ASP A 124 14.08 -1.61 14.50
CA ASP A 124 15.37 -2.30 14.34
C ASP A 124 15.42 -3.70 14.99
N TRP A 125 14.26 -4.25 15.37
CA TRP A 125 14.14 -5.56 16.03
C TRP A 125 12.92 -6.33 15.52
N ASP A 126 12.88 -7.63 15.82
CA ASP A 126 11.87 -8.57 15.30
C ASP A 126 10.54 -8.49 16.07
N ILE A 127 9.85 -7.34 15.94
CA ILE A 127 8.57 -7.08 16.60
C ILE A 127 7.47 -8.03 16.13
N GLU A 128 7.47 -8.44 14.86
CA GLU A 128 6.45 -9.32 14.29
C GLU A 128 6.46 -10.70 14.95
N ARG A 129 7.65 -11.24 15.27
CA ARG A 129 7.77 -12.51 15.98
C ARG A 129 7.49 -12.38 17.47
N ILE A 130 7.94 -11.31 18.11
CA ILE A 130 7.90 -11.18 19.58
C ILE A 130 6.56 -10.62 20.07
N PHE A 131 5.99 -9.65 19.34
CA PHE A 131 4.71 -9.01 19.66
C PHE A 131 3.86 -8.80 18.39
N PRO A 132 3.31 -9.87 17.79
CA PRO A 132 2.55 -9.78 16.54
C PRO A 132 1.37 -8.80 16.62
N ASP A 133 0.69 -8.72 17.77
CA ASP A 133 -0.42 -7.77 17.96
C ASP A 133 0.07 -6.31 17.98
N ALA A 134 1.21 -6.03 18.63
CA ALA A 134 1.81 -4.71 18.64
C ALA A 134 2.35 -4.33 17.25
N ALA A 135 2.93 -5.29 16.52
CA ALA A 135 3.39 -5.09 15.14
C ALA A 135 2.24 -4.69 14.21
N ARG A 136 1.06 -5.32 14.37
CA ARG A 136 -0.15 -4.93 13.64
C ARG A 136 -0.55 -3.50 13.96
N GLU A 137 -0.60 -3.13 15.24
CA GLU A 137 -0.93 -1.75 15.65
C GLU A 137 0.09 -0.72 15.18
N LEU A 138 1.39 -1.04 15.20
CA LEU A 138 2.46 -0.20 14.65
C LEU A 138 2.24 0.08 13.16
N SER A 139 1.96 -0.96 12.38
CA SER A 139 1.67 -0.85 10.94
C SER A 139 0.44 0.02 10.67
N GLU A 140 -0.62 -0.11 11.47
CA GLU A 140 -1.82 0.73 11.28
C GLU A 140 -1.57 2.18 11.73
N ALA A 141 -0.86 2.39 12.84
CA ALA A 141 -0.46 3.73 13.30
C ALA A 141 0.38 4.46 12.25
N SER A 142 1.37 3.78 11.66
CA SER A 142 2.26 4.36 10.65
C SER A 142 1.51 4.72 9.36
N LYS A 143 0.58 3.86 8.91
CA LYS A 143 -0.33 4.18 7.79
C LYS A 143 -1.23 5.37 8.10
N CYS A 144 -1.77 5.46 9.31
CA CYS A 144 -2.56 6.63 9.72
C CYS A 144 -1.74 7.92 9.67
N LEU A 145 -0.48 7.89 10.13
CA LEU A 145 0.43 9.04 10.04
C LEU A 145 0.77 9.39 8.59
N ALA A 146 1.11 8.40 7.75
CA ALA A 146 1.39 8.59 6.32
C ALA A 146 0.23 9.33 5.62
N LEU A 147 -0.99 9.06 6.06
CA LEU A 147 -2.24 9.54 5.49
C LEU A 147 -2.83 10.74 6.24
N GLN A 148 -2.03 11.42 7.07
CA GLN A 148 -2.43 12.63 7.81
C GLN A 148 -3.65 12.43 8.73
N ARG A 149 -3.83 11.22 9.27
CA ARG A 149 -4.89 10.86 10.23
C ARG A 149 -4.30 10.70 11.63
N SER A 150 -3.71 11.77 12.15
CA SER A 150 -2.95 11.78 13.40
C SER A 150 -3.73 11.25 14.61
N THR A 151 -4.99 11.63 14.77
CA THR A 151 -5.84 11.12 15.87
C THR A 151 -6.00 9.59 15.81
N ALA A 152 -6.24 9.01 14.63
CA ALA A 152 -6.34 7.56 14.48
C ALA A 152 -5.00 6.87 14.77
N ALA A 153 -3.88 7.49 14.36
CA ALA A 153 -2.56 6.97 14.70
C ALA A 153 -2.31 6.90 16.21
N VAL A 154 -2.77 7.91 16.96
CA VAL A 154 -2.70 7.89 18.44
C VAL A 154 -3.50 6.74 19.02
N PHE A 155 -4.71 6.45 18.52
CA PHE A 155 -5.49 5.29 18.99
C PHE A 155 -4.78 3.96 18.74
N HIS A 156 -4.14 3.78 17.58
CA HIS A 156 -3.31 2.60 17.31
C HIS A 156 -2.08 2.53 18.21
N ALA A 157 -1.40 3.66 18.44
CA ALA A 157 -0.26 3.73 19.37
C ALA A 157 -0.69 3.38 20.82
N MET A 158 -1.85 3.85 21.27
CA MET A 158 -2.43 3.48 22.55
C MET A 158 -2.72 1.97 22.63
N ARG A 159 -3.28 1.38 21.56
CA ARG A 159 -3.54 -0.06 21.52
C ARG A 159 -2.26 -0.88 21.51
N MET A 160 -1.20 -0.39 20.86
CA MET A 160 0.14 -0.98 20.90
C MET A 160 0.71 -0.98 22.32
N LEU A 161 0.55 0.13 23.06
CA LEU A 161 0.95 0.22 24.48
C LEU A 161 0.18 -0.77 25.36
N GLU A 162 -1.11 -0.95 25.10
CA GLU A 162 -1.96 -1.91 25.83
C GLU A 162 -1.41 -3.35 25.73
N VAL A 163 -0.91 -3.75 24.56
CA VAL A 163 -0.26 -5.06 24.38
C VAL A 163 0.94 -5.21 25.32
N GLY A 164 1.75 -4.16 25.46
CA GLY A 164 2.87 -4.13 26.40
C GLY A 164 2.44 -4.29 27.86
N ILE A 165 1.40 -3.54 28.28
CA ILE A 165 0.84 -3.62 29.63
C ILE A 165 0.28 -5.02 29.93
N GLN A 166 -0.44 -5.63 28.97
CA GLN A 166 -0.97 -6.98 29.11
C GLN A 166 0.14 -8.01 29.26
N LYS A 167 1.16 -7.97 28.39
CA LYS A 167 2.32 -8.87 28.50
C LYS A 167 3.10 -8.69 29.79
N PHE A 168 3.18 -7.46 30.30
CA PHE A 168 3.84 -7.23 31.57
C PHE A 168 3.03 -7.78 32.76
N SER A 169 1.70 -7.67 32.70
CA SER A 169 0.79 -8.30 33.67
C SER A 169 0.92 -9.82 33.67
N GLU A 170 0.96 -10.44 32.48
CA GLU A 170 1.18 -11.88 32.31
C GLU A 170 2.50 -12.34 32.95
N LEU A 171 3.60 -11.61 32.73
CA LEU A 171 4.91 -11.92 33.34
C LEU A 171 4.90 -11.87 34.87
N LEU A 172 3.98 -11.10 35.45
CA LEU A 172 3.76 -10.99 36.89
C LEU A 172 2.65 -11.90 37.40
N ASN A 173 2.08 -12.77 36.56
CA ASN A 173 0.94 -13.63 36.89
C ASN A 173 -0.26 -12.84 37.45
N ILE A 174 -0.47 -11.60 36.98
CA ILE A 174 -1.64 -10.80 37.34
C ILE A 174 -2.80 -11.28 36.45
N PRO A 175 -3.93 -11.71 37.01
CA PRO A 175 -5.05 -12.19 36.22
C PRO A 175 -5.72 -11.03 35.46
N ASP A 176 -6.22 -11.33 34.27
CA ASP A 176 -6.93 -10.36 33.46
C ASP A 176 -8.18 -9.83 34.19
N PRO A 177 -8.42 -8.49 34.14
CA PRO A 177 -9.59 -7.89 34.74
C PRO A 177 -10.90 -8.38 34.09
N VAL A 178 -11.74 -9.02 34.89
CA VAL A 178 -13.06 -9.53 34.47
C VAL A 178 -14.10 -8.41 34.40
N LYS A 179 -14.04 -7.45 35.33
CA LYS A 179 -14.99 -6.34 35.40
C LYS A 179 -14.57 -5.20 34.47
N PRO A 180 -15.49 -4.60 33.70
CA PRO A 180 -15.16 -3.45 32.84
C PRO A 180 -14.51 -2.28 33.58
N ALA A 181 -14.94 -1.99 34.81
CA ALA A 181 -14.37 -0.93 35.64
C ALA A 181 -12.89 -1.17 36.01
N GLU A 182 -12.42 -2.42 35.95
CA GLU A 182 -11.02 -2.78 36.24
C GLU A 182 -10.13 -2.77 34.99
N ARG A 183 -10.72 -2.60 33.79
CA ARG A 183 -9.99 -2.48 32.50
C ARG A 183 -9.50 -1.04 32.27
N ASN A 184 -8.97 -0.42 33.31
CA ASN A 184 -8.40 0.92 33.28
C ASN A 184 -6.88 0.80 33.47
N TRP A 185 -6.09 1.47 32.62
CA TRP A 185 -4.63 1.39 32.68
C TRP A 185 -4.06 1.81 34.04
N ALA A 186 -4.58 2.86 34.67
CA ALA A 186 -4.11 3.29 35.99
C ALA A 186 -4.32 2.21 37.06
N ILE A 187 -5.43 1.47 36.99
CA ILE A 187 -5.70 0.35 37.92
C ILE A 187 -4.74 -0.82 37.64
N ILE A 188 -4.54 -1.17 36.37
CA ILE A 188 -3.65 -2.27 35.97
C ILE A 188 -2.19 -1.94 36.33
N LEU A 189 -1.73 -0.72 36.03
CA LEU A 189 -0.38 -0.25 36.37
C LEU A 189 -0.15 -0.22 37.89
N SER A 190 -1.14 0.20 38.68
CA SER A 190 -1.07 0.12 40.14
C SER A 190 -0.92 -1.33 40.64
N ARG A 191 -1.65 -2.28 40.05
CA ARG A 191 -1.49 -3.72 40.35
C ARG A 191 -0.11 -4.25 39.97
N ILE A 192 0.38 -3.88 38.78
CA ILE A 192 1.74 -4.21 38.32
C ILE A 192 2.77 -3.71 39.34
N LYS A 193 2.67 -2.45 39.76
CA LYS A 193 3.58 -1.86 40.76
C LYS A 193 3.58 -2.65 42.06
N GLY A 194 2.39 -2.95 42.60
CA GLY A 194 2.24 -3.71 43.84
C GLY A 194 2.85 -5.12 43.77
N GLU A 195 2.67 -5.82 42.64
CA GLU A 195 3.30 -7.12 42.42
C GLU A 195 4.83 -7.04 42.28
N ILE A 196 5.35 -6.00 41.62
CA ILE A 196 6.80 -5.75 41.56
C ILE A 196 7.36 -5.49 42.96
N ASP A 197 6.69 -4.67 43.77
CA ASP A 197 7.08 -4.38 45.17
C ASP A 197 7.04 -5.63 46.07
N THR A 198 6.10 -6.53 45.83
CA THR A 198 5.97 -7.79 46.57
C THR A 198 7.03 -8.82 46.16
N LYS A 199 7.22 -9.05 44.85
CA LYS A 199 8.16 -10.07 44.33
C LYS A 199 9.62 -9.62 44.36
N TYR A 200 9.84 -8.32 44.21
CA TYR A 200 11.16 -7.70 44.14
C TYR A 200 11.19 -6.46 45.05
N PRO A 201 11.29 -6.62 46.39
CA PRO A 201 11.36 -5.48 47.29
C PRO A 201 12.48 -4.50 46.92
N GLN A 202 12.28 -3.18 47.13
CA GLN A 202 13.23 -2.15 46.67
C GLN A 202 14.68 -2.41 47.06
N LYS A 203 14.92 -2.88 48.29
CA LYS A 203 16.26 -3.24 48.81
C LYS A 203 16.96 -4.34 48.00
N ASP A 204 16.19 -5.17 47.31
CA ASP A 204 16.66 -6.34 46.55
C ASP A 204 16.80 -6.03 45.05
N ARG A 205 16.43 -4.81 44.60
CA ARG A 205 16.54 -4.35 43.20
C ARG A 205 17.93 -3.84 42.87
N LEU A 206 18.94 -4.67 43.04
CA LEU A 206 20.32 -4.33 42.67
C LEU A 206 20.43 -4.01 41.16
N PRO A 207 21.40 -3.18 40.73
CA PRO A 207 21.64 -2.94 39.31
C PRO A 207 21.80 -4.26 38.53
N SER A 208 21.22 -4.33 37.34
CA SER A 208 21.17 -5.55 36.49
C SER A 208 20.35 -6.72 37.04
N SER A 209 19.64 -6.55 38.17
CA SER A 209 18.68 -7.56 38.65
C SER A 209 17.39 -7.53 37.83
N LYS A 210 16.64 -8.64 37.85
CA LYS A 210 15.29 -8.71 37.26
C LYS A 210 14.35 -7.67 37.88
N GLY A 211 14.45 -7.44 39.19
CA GLY A 211 13.64 -6.43 39.89
C GLY A 211 13.93 -5.00 39.41
N ALA A 212 15.19 -4.68 39.13
CA ALA A 212 15.57 -3.38 38.56
C ALA A 212 15.02 -3.21 37.13
N ALA A 213 15.15 -4.23 36.28
CA ALA A 213 14.59 -4.20 34.92
C ALA A 213 13.06 -4.04 34.90
N PHE A 214 12.34 -4.72 35.81
CA PHE A 214 10.89 -4.59 35.93
C PHE A 214 10.49 -3.18 36.40
N ALA A 215 11.23 -2.60 37.34
CA ALA A 215 10.99 -1.24 37.79
C ALA A 215 11.22 -0.20 36.69
N GLU A 216 12.23 -0.40 35.83
CA GLU A 216 12.52 0.45 34.68
C GLU A 216 11.39 0.39 33.64
N ILE A 217 10.95 -0.82 33.26
CA ILE A 217 9.82 -1.01 32.34
C ILE A 217 8.55 -0.33 32.90
N TYR A 218 8.24 -0.53 34.19
CA TYR A 218 7.11 0.12 34.83
C TYR A 218 7.22 1.65 34.73
N ALA A 219 8.38 2.23 35.03
CA ALA A 219 8.58 3.66 34.98
C ALA A 219 8.38 4.23 33.57
N SER A 220 8.77 3.49 32.53
CA SER A 220 8.49 3.89 31.13
C SER A 220 7.00 3.85 30.79
N LEU A 221 6.24 2.90 31.35
CA LEU A 221 4.79 2.79 31.12
C LEU A 221 3.99 3.85 31.91
N ASP A 222 4.43 4.20 33.12
CA ASP A 222 3.77 5.15 34.02
C ASP A 222 3.95 6.61 33.59
N ALA A 223 4.95 6.89 32.74
CA ALA A 223 5.29 8.23 32.26
C ALA A 223 4.44 8.71 31.06
N ILE A 224 3.56 7.87 30.52
CA ILE A 224 2.70 8.14 29.34
C ILE A 224 1.30 8.52 29.80
#